data_AF-A0A843BN60-F1
#
_entry.id   AF-A0A843BN60-F1
#
_cell.length_a   1.000
_cell.length_b   1.000
_cell.length_c   1.000
_cell.angle_alpha   90.00
_cell.angle_beta   90.00
_cell.angle_gamma   90.00
#
_symmetry.space_group_name_H-M   'P 1'
#
loop_
_entity.id
_entity.type
_entity.pdbx_description
1 polymer ?
#
loop_
_entity_poly.entity_id
_entity_poly.type
_entity_poly.pdbx_seq_one_letter_code
_entity_poly.pdbx_strand_id
1 'polypeptide(L)'
;MSQANIDKVEVQIPGTMYRLQLTADRGRWILALLLRGDVENEVIVPVFSKNGIVKAANELLNNSRLVIDKYPLKNVCDQLFAEAERSLPISTPPPEEIMDSEELDEIKQKIDLIETTLENVSEELKEMINGITAQLDSLENDRIVRLESDLYKAGDKTDEEMFTSLASRLDVLEESQVGTSRDDRVPSILVAIEALESKVSQLEGRAVTTEGGSIGEPIAPAADVGSYRDDLGRLSRALDLISQRLTNLENQLKPKPPVIEGSEDQKHLTEM
;
A
#
# COMPACT_ATOMS: atom_id res chain seq x y z
N MET A 1 24.65 8.12 -50.43
CA MET A 1 24.03 9.42 -50.78
C MET A 1 23.28 9.88 -49.55
N SER A 2 23.69 11.03 -49.01
CA SER A 2 23.22 11.61 -47.76
C SER A 2 21.80 12.17 -47.92
N GLN A 3 20.81 11.53 -47.30
CA GLN A 3 19.52 12.16 -47.04
C GLN A 3 19.76 13.36 -46.14
N ALA A 4 19.58 14.56 -46.69
CA ALA A 4 19.51 15.78 -45.92
C ALA A 4 18.27 15.65 -45.00
N ASN A 5 18.50 15.47 -43.70
CA ASN A 5 17.45 15.56 -42.69
C ASN A 5 16.95 17.01 -42.68
N ILE A 6 15.78 17.23 -43.26
CA ILE A 6 15.09 18.53 -43.33
C ILE A 6 14.46 18.90 -41.96
N ASP A 7 14.48 17.98 -40.99
CA ASP A 7 13.58 18.04 -39.83
C ASP A 7 14.28 18.28 -38.49
N LYS A 8 15.32 19.12 -38.43
CA LYS A 8 16.00 19.44 -37.16
C LYS A 8 16.14 20.95 -36.96
N VAL A 9 15.38 21.49 -36.01
CA VAL A 9 15.46 22.90 -35.61
C VAL A 9 16.11 22.95 -34.23
N GLU A 10 17.15 23.77 -34.06
CA GLU A 10 17.92 23.85 -32.82
C GLU A 10 18.08 25.29 -32.36
N VAL A 11 17.68 25.58 -31.12
CA VAL A 11 17.77 26.93 -30.53
C VAL A 11 18.52 26.87 -29.21
N GLN A 12 19.51 27.74 -29.05
CA GLN A 12 20.28 27.84 -27.81
C GLN A 12 19.48 28.56 -26.73
N ILE A 13 19.49 28.01 -25.51
CA ILE A 13 18.90 28.65 -24.34
C ILE A 13 19.86 29.76 -23.86
N PRO A 14 19.42 31.04 -23.83
CA PRO A 14 20.26 32.15 -23.39
C PRO A 14 20.81 31.95 -21.97
N GLY A 15 22.09 32.24 -21.78
CA GLY A 15 22.75 32.13 -20.47
C GLY A 15 23.13 30.69 -20.07
N THR A 16 22.91 29.70 -20.94
CA THR A 16 23.27 28.30 -20.68
C THR A 16 24.04 27.67 -21.85
N MET A 17 24.66 26.52 -21.58
CA MET A 17 25.28 25.66 -22.59
C MET A 17 24.27 24.70 -23.25
N TYR A 18 23.01 24.76 -22.81
CA TYR A 18 21.95 23.89 -23.30
C TYR A 18 21.33 24.43 -24.58
N ARG A 19 20.91 23.50 -25.41
CA ARG A 19 20.15 23.77 -26.63
C ARG A 19 18.92 22.89 -26.66
N LEU A 20 17.83 23.44 -27.15
CA LEU A 20 16.61 22.68 -27.42
C LEU A 20 16.57 22.37 -28.91
N GLN A 21 16.37 21.10 -29.25
CA GLN A 21 16.21 20.65 -30.61
C GLN A 21 14.81 20.08 -30.79
N LEU A 22 14.08 20.59 -31.76
CA LEU A 22 12.81 20.03 -32.20
C LEU A 22 13.04 19.22 -33.47
N THR A 23 12.66 17.95 -33.42
CA THR A 23 12.79 17.01 -34.55
C THR A 23 11.42 16.44 -34.90
N ALA A 24 11.11 16.34 -36.19
CA ALA A 24 9.97 15.57 -36.67
C ALA A 24 10.44 14.17 -37.06
N ASP A 25 9.96 13.14 -36.36
CA ASP A 25 10.25 11.74 -36.68
C ASP A 25 8.94 10.96 -36.83
N ARG A 26 8.73 10.37 -38.02
CA ARG A 26 7.58 9.48 -38.34
C ARG A 26 6.21 10.07 -37.94
N GLY A 27 6.01 11.37 -38.17
CA GLY A 27 4.76 12.06 -37.85
C GLY A 27 4.60 12.44 -36.37
N ARG A 28 5.65 12.28 -35.55
CA ARG A 28 5.70 12.73 -34.16
C ARG A 28 6.73 13.85 -34.02
N TRP A 29 6.43 14.79 -33.14
CA TRP A 29 7.34 15.86 -32.79
C TRP A 29 8.09 15.49 -31.51
N ILE A 30 9.40 15.55 -31.54
CA ILE A 30 10.27 15.20 -30.41
C ILE A 30 11.08 16.44 -30.06
N LEU A 31 10.99 16.86 -28.80
CA LEU A 31 11.80 17.93 -28.23
C LEU A 31 12.93 17.30 -27.42
N ALA A 32 14.17 17.58 -27.80
CA ALA A 32 15.37 17.10 -27.13
C ALA A 32 16.14 18.25 -26.49
N LEU A 33 16.74 17.98 -25.33
CA LEU A 33 17.69 18.84 -24.64
C LEU A 33 19.09 18.35 -24.98
N LEU A 34 19.93 19.25 -25.48
CA LEU A 34 21.31 18.93 -25.81
C LEU A 34 22.26 19.72 -24.92
N LEU A 35 23.28 19.02 -24.42
CA LEU A 35 24.46 19.63 -23.82
C LEU A 35 25.66 19.29 -24.70
N ARG A 36 26.29 20.33 -25.27
CA ARG A 36 27.49 20.16 -26.13
C ARG A 36 27.33 19.21 -27.32
N GLY A 37 26.10 18.99 -27.78
CA GLY A 37 25.77 18.14 -28.93
C GLY A 37 25.31 16.73 -28.56
N ASP A 38 25.38 16.35 -27.29
CA ASP A 38 24.83 15.10 -26.79
C ASP A 38 23.40 15.32 -26.28
N VAL A 39 22.48 14.40 -26.60
CA VAL A 39 21.10 14.42 -26.11
C VAL A 39 21.10 13.98 -24.65
N GLU A 40 20.79 14.91 -23.74
CA GLU A 40 20.63 14.58 -22.32
C GLU A 40 19.23 14.05 -22.00
N ASN A 41 18.22 14.58 -22.69
CA ASN A 41 16.84 14.25 -22.44
C ASN A 41 15.97 14.51 -23.66
N GLU A 42 14.87 13.79 -23.80
CA GLU A 42 13.92 13.95 -24.89
C GLU A 42 12.48 13.72 -24.41
N VAL A 43 11.55 14.48 -24.96
CA VAL A 43 10.12 14.41 -24.66
C VAL A 43 9.34 14.50 -25.96
N ILE A 44 8.31 13.67 -26.08
CA ILE A 44 7.39 13.71 -27.22
C ILE A 44 6.44 14.89 -27.03
N VAL A 45 6.33 15.74 -28.06
CA VAL A 45 5.36 16.84 -28.10
C VAL A 45 4.03 16.28 -28.63
N PRO A 46 2.97 16.15 -27.81
CA PRO A 46 1.74 15.47 -28.20
C PRO A 46 0.94 16.23 -29.27
N VAL A 47 1.03 17.56 -29.28
CA VAL A 47 0.38 18.44 -30.26
C VAL A 47 1.36 19.53 -30.66
N PHE A 48 1.68 19.62 -31.95
CA PHE A 48 2.53 20.68 -32.51
C PHE A 48 1.81 22.03 -32.41
N SER A 49 2.09 22.74 -31.33
CA SER A 49 1.54 24.07 -31.03
C SER A 49 2.50 24.79 -30.10
N LYS A 50 2.46 26.13 -30.07
CA LYS A 50 3.27 26.93 -29.14
C LYS A 50 3.12 26.47 -27.69
N ASN A 51 1.88 26.24 -27.26
CA ASN A 51 1.59 25.78 -25.90
C ASN A 51 2.06 24.34 -25.67
N GLY A 52 1.96 23.46 -26.68
CA GLY A 52 2.44 22.08 -26.61
C GLY A 52 3.96 22.02 -26.44
N ILE A 53 4.70 22.81 -27.22
CA ILE A 53 6.16 22.90 -27.12
C ILE A 53 6.58 23.47 -25.76
N VAL A 54 5.92 24.53 -25.27
CA VAL A 54 6.23 25.09 -23.94
C VAL A 54 5.97 24.07 -22.83
N LYS A 55 4.88 23.30 -22.89
CA LYS A 55 4.59 22.24 -21.91
C LYS A 55 5.67 21.16 -21.94
N ALA A 56 6.00 20.64 -23.12
CA ALA A 56 7.05 19.64 -23.29
C ALA A 56 8.42 20.17 -22.85
N ALA A 57 8.72 21.45 -23.11
CA ALA A 57 9.97 22.08 -22.66
C ALA A 57 10.04 22.19 -21.14
N ASN A 58 8.95 22.57 -20.46
CA ASN A 58 8.91 22.59 -19.00
C ASN A 58 9.08 21.18 -18.41
N GLU A 59 8.43 20.18 -18.99
CA GLU A 59 8.58 18.78 -18.58
C GLU A 59 10.03 18.30 -18.74
N LEU A 60 10.63 18.58 -19.89
CA LEU A 60 12.00 18.23 -20.21
C LEU A 60 13.03 18.93 -19.30
N LEU A 61 12.80 20.20 -18.95
CA LEU A 61 13.65 20.94 -18.01
C LEU A 61 13.50 20.43 -16.57
N ASN A 62 12.28 20.08 -16.14
CA ASN A 62 12.03 19.47 -14.83
C ASN A 62 12.76 18.13 -14.72
N ASN A 63 12.68 17.29 -15.76
CA ASN A 63 13.37 16.00 -15.80
C ASN A 63 14.89 16.16 -15.75
N SER A 64 15.42 17.25 -16.30
CA SER A 64 16.86 17.55 -16.33
C SER A 64 17.33 18.44 -15.17
N ARG A 65 16.44 18.74 -14.20
CA ARG A 65 16.67 19.63 -13.04
C ARG A 65 17.22 21.01 -13.41
N LEU A 66 16.85 21.52 -14.57
CA LEU A 66 17.23 22.85 -15.04
C LEU A 66 16.14 23.86 -14.73
N VAL A 67 16.51 24.93 -14.03
CA VAL A 67 15.61 26.04 -13.74
C VAL A 67 15.94 27.19 -14.67
N ILE A 68 15.02 27.46 -15.60
CA ILE A 68 15.10 28.60 -16.51
C ILE A 68 13.88 29.47 -16.25
N ASP A 69 14.11 30.79 -16.24
CA ASP A 69 13.02 31.74 -16.09
C ASP A 69 11.97 31.59 -17.20
N LYS A 70 10.70 31.83 -16.84
CA LYS A 70 9.55 31.66 -17.75
C LYS A 70 9.68 32.49 -19.04
N TYR A 71 10.31 33.66 -18.96
CA TYR A 71 10.40 34.58 -20.10
C TYR A 71 11.45 34.15 -21.14
N PRO A 72 12.71 33.86 -20.77
CA PRO A 72 13.67 33.24 -21.69
C PRO A 72 13.18 31.94 -22.32
N LEU A 73 12.57 31.06 -21.53
CA LEU A 73 12.06 29.78 -22.03
C LEU A 73 10.97 29.97 -23.09
N LYS A 74 10.02 30.88 -22.83
CA LYS A 74 8.96 31.18 -23.78
C LYS A 74 9.53 31.72 -25.10
N ASN A 75 10.50 32.63 -25.04
CA ASN A 75 11.13 33.19 -26.24
C ASN A 75 11.84 32.10 -27.07
N VAL A 76 12.55 31.18 -26.41
CA VAL A 76 13.19 30.03 -27.07
C VAL A 76 12.15 29.11 -27.71
N CYS A 77 11.04 28.82 -27.03
CA CYS A 77 9.96 28.00 -27.58
C CYS A 77 9.24 28.68 -28.76
N ASP A 78 9.05 30.00 -28.69
CA ASP A 78 8.45 30.79 -29.77
C ASP A 78 9.36 30.80 -31.00
N GLN A 79 10.68 30.88 -30.81
CA GLN A 79 11.67 30.77 -31.89
C GLN A 79 11.69 29.37 -32.51
N LEU A 80 11.73 28.32 -31.68
CA LEU A 80 11.64 26.92 -32.14
C LEU A 80 10.37 26.70 -32.97
N PHE A 81 9.24 27.20 -32.50
CA PHE A 81 7.97 27.07 -33.22
C PHE A 81 8.02 27.81 -34.57
N ALA A 82 8.47 29.07 -34.58
CA ALA A 82 8.52 29.87 -35.81
C ALA A 82 9.49 29.30 -36.85
N GLU A 83 10.60 28.73 -36.41
CA GLU A 83 11.60 28.12 -37.29
C GLU A 83 11.17 26.73 -37.76
N ALA A 84 10.48 25.96 -36.92
CA ALA A 84 9.83 24.71 -37.34
C ALA A 84 8.69 24.97 -38.33
N GLU A 85 7.85 25.99 -38.10
CA GLU A 85 6.77 26.38 -39.00
C GLU A 85 7.30 26.83 -40.38
N ARG A 86 8.46 27.50 -40.42
CA ARG A 86 9.14 27.86 -41.68
C ARG A 86 9.81 26.68 -42.37
N SER A 87 10.24 25.69 -41.61
CA SER A 87 10.93 24.49 -42.12
C SER A 87 9.94 23.43 -42.62
N LEU A 88 8.67 23.53 -42.21
CA LEU A 88 7.60 22.77 -42.84
C LEU A 88 7.54 23.15 -44.32
N PRO A 89 7.47 22.17 -45.24
CA PRO A 89 7.29 22.47 -46.65
C PRO A 89 6.04 23.32 -46.77
N ILE A 90 6.19 24.51 -47.38
CA ILE A 90 5.06 25.36 -47.76
C ILE A 90 4.09 24.44 -48.48
N SER A 91 2.95 24.18 -47.84
CA SER A 91 1.84 23.49 -48.44
C SER A 91 1.45 24.32 -49.66
N THR A 92 1.98 23.95 -50.83
CA THR A 92 1.21 24.15 -52.06
C THR A 92 -0.17 23.62 -51.72
N PRO A 93 -1.25 24.40 -51.94
CA PRO A 93 -2.59 23.92 -51.65
C PRO A 93 -2.70 22.51 -52.22
N PRO A 94 -3.24 21.55 -51.46
CA PRO A 94 -3.32 20.18 -51.94
C PRO A 94 -3.92 20.24 -53.35
N PRO A 95 -3.41 19.45 -54.32
CA PRO A 95 -4.16 19.30 -55.56
C PRO A 95 -5.60 19.01 -55.12
N GLU A 96 -6.57 19.76 -55.63
CA GLU A 96 -7.97 19.49 -55.33
C GLU A 96 -8.21 18.02 -55.68
N GLU A 97 -8.14 17.14 -54.68
CA GLU A 97 -8.72 15.82 -54.74
C GLU A 97 -10.20 16.13 -54.85
N ILE A 98 -10.67 16.12 -56.09
CA ILE A 98 -12.07 15.97 -56.40
C ILE A 98 -12.42 14.66 -55.70
N MET A 99 -12.93 14.74 -54.47
CA MET A 99 -13.60 13.61 -53.84
C MET A 99 -14.66 13.17 -54.84
N ASP A 100 -14.44 12.02 -55.46
CA ASP A 100 -15.41 11.46 -56.37
C ASP A 100 -16.72 11.29 -55.59
N SER A 101 -17.86 11.59 -56.23
CA SER A 101 -19.16 11.60 -55.54
C SER A 101 -19.46 10.29 -54.82
N GLU A 102 -18.88 9.19 -55.29
CA GLU A 102 -18.96 7.86 -54.71
C GLU A 102 -18.24 7.75 -53.37
N GLU A 103 -17.03 8.34 -53.22
CA GLU A 103 -16.32 8.39 -51.94
C GLU A 103 -17.05 9.26 -50.92
N LEU A 104 -17.67 10.36 -51.37
CA LEU A 104 -18.48 11.23 -50.52
C LEU A 104 -19.72 10.48 -49.99
N ASP A 105 -20.37 9.67 -50.82
CA ASP A 105 -21.54 8.90 -50.41
C ASP A 105 -21.17 7.72 -49.50
N GLU A 106 -20.01 7.08 -49.69
CA GLU A 106 -19.47 6.09 -48.75
C GLU A 106 -19.17 6.72 -47.38
N ILE A 107 -18.58 7.92 -47.35
CA ILE A 107 -18.29 8.63 -46.11
C ILE A 107 -19.58 8.98 -45.38
N LYS A 108 -20.62 9.44 -46.09
CA LYS A 108 -21.93 9.70 -45.49
C LYS A 108 -22.54 8.44 -44.88
N GLN A 109 -22.52 7.31 -45.60
CA GLN A 109 -23.03 6.04 -45.07
C GLN A 109 -22.26 5.60 -43.81
N LYS A 110 -20.93 5.79 -43.78
CA LYS A 110 -20.13 5.50 -42.59
C LYS A 110 -20.47 6.43 -41.42
N ILE A 111 -20.73 7.71 -41.69
CA ILE A 111 -21.17 8.68 -40.67
C ILE A 111 -22.54 8.27 -40.12
N ASP A 112 -23.53 7.98 -40.97
CA ASP A 112 -24.87 7.57 -40.55
C ASP A 112 -24.82 6.30 -39.69
N LEU A 113 -23.96 5.34 -40.07
CA LEU A 113 -23.74 4.12 -39.29
C LEU A 113 -23.12 4.43 -37.93
N ILE A 114 -22.11 5.30 -37.88
CA ILE A 114 -21.47 5.72 -36.62
C ILE A 114 -22.49 6.42 -35.72
N GLU A 115 -23.27 7.34 -36.25
CA GLU A 115 -24.31 8.05 -35.50
C GLU A 115 -25.33 7.07 -34.91
N THR A 116 -25.79 6.11 -35.70
CA THR A 116 -26.71 5.06 -35.24
C THR A 116 -26.09 4.20 -34.13
N THR A 117 -24.82 3.78 -34.30
CA THR A 117 -24.13 3.00 -33.26
C THR A 117 -23.92 3.80 -31.97
N LEU A 118 -23.67 5.09 -32.09
CA LEU A 118 -23.45 5.98 -30.95
C LEU A 118 -24.76 6.21 -30.19
N GLU A 119 -25.88 6.34 -30.88
CA GLU A 119 -27.21 6.45 -30.27
C GLU A 119 -27.57 5.17 -29.51
N ASN A 120 -27.37 3.99 -30.12
CA ASN A 120 -27.60 2.71 -29.44
C ASN A 120 -26.74 2.55 -28.17
N VAL A 121 -25.44 2.87 -28.25
CA VAL A 121 -24.54 2.83 -27.08
C VAL A 121 -25.00 3.83 -26.01
N SER A 122 -25.50 5.01 -26.41
CA SER A 122 -26.04 5.99 -25.48
C SER A 122 -27.27 5.47 -24.73
N GLU A 123 -28.17 4.77 -25.42
CA GLU A 123 -29.35 4.16 -24.82
C GLU A 123 -28.99 3.02 -23.86
N GLU A 124 -28.10 2.10 -24.28
CA GLU A 124 -27.61 1.01 -23.43
C GLU A 124 -26.95 1.51 -22.14
N LEU A 125 -26.14 2.58 -22.25
CA LEU A 125 -25.51 3.20 -21.08
C LEU A 125 -26.55 3.84 -20.16
N LYS A 126 -27.58 4.50 -20.68
CA LYS A 126 -28.66 5.06 -19.86
C LYS A 126 -29.42 3.95 -19.11
N GLU A 127 -29.73 2.85 -19.79
CA GLU A 127 -30.41 1.71 -19.16
C GLU A 127 -29.55 1.10 -18.05
N MET A 128 -28.26 0.92 -18.30
CA MET A 128 -27.31 0.40 -17.31
C MET A 128 -27.20 1.31 -16.08
N ILE A 129 -27.06 2.62 -16.30
CA ILE A 129 -26.99 3.62 -15.22
C ILE A 129 -28.28 3.58 -14.38
N ASN A 130 -29.45 3.52 -15.03
CA ASN A 130 -30.73 3.42 -14.33
C ASN A 130 -30.82 2.12 -13.50
N GLY A 131 -30.36 1.00 -14.06
CA GLY A 131 -30.31 -0.28 -13.34
C GLY A 131 -29.40 -0.25 -12.11
N ILE A 132 -28.19 0.32 -12.24
CA ILE A 132 -27.25 0.48 -11.13
C ILE A 132 -27.84 1.41 -10.05
N THR A 133 -28.48 2.50 -10.46
CA THR A 133 -29.10 3.46 -9.54
C THR A 133 -30.20 2.78 -8.72
N ALA A 134 -31.09 2.03 -9.38
CA ALA A 134 -32.14 1.28 -8.69
C ALA A 134 -31.60 0.21 -7.72
N GLN A 135 -30.50 -0.45 -8.08
CA GLN A 135 -29.83 -1.39 -7.18
C GLN A 135 -29.22 -0.70 -5.97
N LEU A 136 -28.62 0.48 -6.16
CA LEU A 136 -28.06 1.27 -5.08
C LEU A 136 -29.15 1.74 -4.10
N ASP A 137 -30.25 2.26 -4.63
CA ASP A 137 -31.41 2.67 -3.83
C ASP A 137 -31.99 1.49 -3.04
N SER A 138 -32.09 0.31 -3.66
CA SER A 138 -32.54 -0.90 -2.98
C SER A 138 -31.58 -1.31 -1.86
N LEU A 139 -30.27 -1.26 -2.10
CA LEU A 139 -29.27 -1.64 -1.12
C LEU A 139 -29.20 -0.66 0.06
N GLU A 140 -29.36 0.63 -0.22
CA GLU A 140 -29.42 1.67 0.80
C GLU A 140 -30.66 1.49 1.69
N ASN A 141 -31.84 1.27 1.09
CA ASN A 141 -33.06 0.98 1.83
C ASN A 141 -32.93 -0.28 2.68
N ASP A 142 -32.40 -1.38 2.13
CA ASP A 142 -32.18 -2.62 2.87
C ASP A 142 -31.22 -2.42 4.06
N ARG A 143 -30.16 -1.62 3.86
CA ARG A 143 -29.21 -1.30 4.92
C ARG A 143 -29.84 -0.45 6.00
N ILE A 144 -30.64 0.56 5.65
CA ILE A 144 -31.36 1.40 6.60
C ILE A 144 -32.32 0.53 7.44
N VAL A 145 -33.14 -0.31 6.80
CA VAL A 145 -34.08 -1.20 7.50
C VAL A 145 -33.38 -2.13 8.48
N ARG A 146 -32.22 -2.69 8.11
CA ARG A 146 -31.41 -3.52 9.02
C ARG A 146 -30.88 -2.73 10.21
N LEU A 147 -30.30 -1.56 9.95
CA LEU A 147 -29.74 -0.70 11.00
C LEU A 147 -30.82 -0.21 11.96
N GLU A 148 -32.00 0.16 11.44
CA GLU A 148 -33.15 0.52 12.25
C GLU A 148 -33.60 -0.68 13.10
N SER A 149 -33.70 -1.88 12.53
CA SER A 149 -34.06 -3.10 13.30
C SER A 149 -33.06 -3.40 14.41
N ASP A 150 -31.76 -3.26 14.14
CA ASP A 150 -30.71 -3.49 15.12
C ASP A 150 -30.73 -2.42 16.22
N LEU A 151 -30.97 -1.15 15.88
CA LEU A 151 -31.16 -0.07 16.84
C LEU A 151 -32.40 -0.29 17.71
N TYR A 152 -33.52 -0.72 17.12
CA TYR A 152 -34.70 -1.09 17.90
C TYR A 152 -34.40 -2.22 18.88
N LYS A 153 -33.70 -3.28 18.47
CA LYS A 153 -33.31 -4.38 19.38
C LYS A 153 -32.31 -3.95 20.45
N ALA A 154 -31.45 -2.97 20.18
CA ALA A 154 -30.51 -2.44 21.16
C ALA A 154 -31.21 -1.48 22.14
N GLY A 155 -32.15 -0.67 21.66
CA GLY A 155 -32.90 0.31 22.46
C GLY A 155 -34.09 -0.29 23.23
N ASP A 156 -34.64 -1.43 22.80
CA ASP A 156 -35.74 -2.13 23.47
C ASP A 156 -35.25 -3.04 24.61
N LYS A 157 -33.93 -3.28 24.69
CA LYS A 157 -33.32 -3.80 25.91
C LYS A 157 -33.36 -2.69 26.95
N THR A 158 -34.36 -2.73 27.81
CA THR A 158 -34.42 -1.83 28.96
C THR A 158 -33.11 -1.93 29.74
N ASP A 159 -32.65 -0.81 30.30
CA ASP A 159 -31.44 -0.79 31.14
C ASP A 159 -31.50 -1.90 32.20
N GLU A 160 -32.69 -2.22 32.69
CA GLU A 160 -32.98 -3.27 33.66
C GLU A 160 -32.64 -4.70 33.16
N GLU A 161 -32.91 -5.03 31.90
CA GLU A 161 -32.52 -6.30 31.27
C GLU A 161 -31.00 -6.39 31.04
N MET A 162 -30.38 -5.26 30.67
CA MET A 162 -28.92 -5.18 30.55
C MET A 162 -28.24 -5.33 31.91
N PHE A 163 -28.77 -4.67 32.94
CA PHE A 163 -28.28 -4.76 34.32
C PHE A 163 -28.47 -6.16 34.89
N THR A 164 -29.59 -6.84 34.66
CA THR A 164 -29.78 -8.23 35.10
C THR A 164 -28.88 -9.21 34.34
N SER A 165 -28.63 -9.02 33.04
CA SER A 165 -27.67 -9.83 32.29
C SER A 165 -26.22 -9.60 32.77
N LEU A 166 -25.85 -8.36 33.09
CA LEU A 166 -24.53 -8.06 33.63
C LEU A 166 -24.36 -8.57 35.07
N ALA A 167 -25.40 -8.44 35.91
CA ALA A 167 -25.40 -8.95 37.28
C ALA A 167 -25.27 -10.47 37.31
N SER A 168 -26.03 -11.20 36.49
CA SER A 168 -25.90 -12.67 36.39
C SER A 168 -24.52 -13.12 35.90
N ARG A 169 -23.89 -12.37 34.98
CA ARG A 169 -22.50 -12.64 34.56
C ARG A 169 -21.49 -12.36 35.67
N LEU A 170 -21.74 -11.34 36.49
CA LEU A 170 -20.92 -11.01 37.64
C LEU A 170 -21.03 -12.09 38.72
N ASP A 171 -22.23 -12.57 39.03
CA ASP A 171 -22.47 -13.66 39.98
C ASP A 171 -21.70 -14.93 39.58
N VAL A 172 -21.75 -15.31 38.31
CA VAL A 172 -21.00 -16.48 37.79
C VAL A 172 -19.48 -16.29 37.92
N LEU A 173 -18.99 -15.06 37.68
CA LEU A 173 -17.57 -14.75 37.85
C LEU A 173 -17.16 -14.78 39.33
N GLU A 174 -17.97 -14.23 40.22
CA GLU A 174 -17.73 -14.27 41.66
C GLU A 174 -17.75 -15.71 42.19
N GLU A 175 -18.71 -16.55 41.77
CA GLU A 175 -18.74 -17.97 42.11
C GLU A 175 -17.48 -18.71 41.63
N SER A 176 -17.01 -18.42 40.42
CA SER A 176 -15.77 -19.00 39.89
C SER A 176 -14.52 -18.55 40.66
N GLN A 177 -14.50 -17.29 41.12
CA GLN A 177 -13.40 -16.75 41.92
C GLN A 177 -13.42 -17.29 43.36
N VAL A 178 -14.60 -17.48 43.95
CA VAL A 178 -14.75 -18.11 45.27
C VAL A 178 -14.36 -19.58 45.21
N GLY A 179 -14.70 -20.29 44.13
CA GLY A 179 -14.29 -21.68 43.90
C GLY A 179 -12.78 -21.87 43.77
N THR A 180 -12.05 -20.86 43.27
CA THR A 180 -10.57 -20.87 43.19
C THR A 180 -9.90 -20.35 44.46
N SER A 181 -10.55 -19.45 45.19
CA SER A 181 -10.03 -18.87 46.45
C SER A 181 -10.27 -19.77 47.66
N ARG A 182 -11.28 -20.66 47.60
CA ARG A 182 -11.51 -21.77 48.55
C ARG A 182 -10.92 -23.08 48.03
N ASP A 183 -9.70 -23.05 47.51
CA ASP A 183 -8.99 -24.30 47.28
C ASP A 183 -8.65 -24.89 48.67
N ASP A 184 -9.47 -25.84 49.12
CA ASP A 184 -9.35 -26.58 50.40
C ASP A 184 -7.97 -27.24 50.59
N ARG A 185 -7.16 -27.28 49.53
CA ARG A 185 -5.77 -27.76 49.56
C ARG A 185 -4.80 -26.74 50.13
N VAL A 186 -5.09 -25.43 50.12
CA VAL A 186 -4.17 -24.39 50.59
C VAL A 186 -3.77 -24.60 52.06
N PRO A 187 -4.70 -24.88 53.00
CA PRO A 187 -4.31 -25.22 54.38
C PRO A 187 -3.46 -26.49 54.48
N SER A 188 -3.77 -27.53 53.68
CA SER A 188 -2.99 -28.78 53.64
C SER A 188 -1.59 -28.57 53.06
N ILE A 189 -1.45 -27.70 52.06
CA ILE A 189 -0.17 -27.34 51.46
C ILE A 189 0.68 -26.58 52.48
N LEU A 190 0.09 -25.64 53.23
CA LEU A 190 0.79 -24.91 54.29
C LEU A 190 1.30 -25.86 55.39
N VAL A 191 0.47 -26.81 55.84
CA VAL A 191 0.88 -27.83 56.82
C VAL A 191 1.98 -28.74 56.27
N ALA A 192 1.90 -29.12 54.99
CA ALA A 192 2.93 -29.93 54.34
C ALA A 192 4.26 -29.17 54.20
N ILE A 193 4.22 -27.87 53.91
CA ILE A 193 5.39 -26.99 53.87
C ILE A 193 6.04 -26.93 55.26
N GLU A 194 5.27 -26.69 56.32
CA GLU A 194 5.78 -26.60 57.69
C GLU A 194 6.44 -27.93 58.15
N ALA A 195 5.86 -29.07 57.76
CA ALA A 195 6.45 -30.39 58.02
C ALA A 195 7.76 -30.63 57.23
N LEU A 196 7.85 -30.10 56.01
CA LEU A 196 9.07 -30.17 55.20
C LEU A 196 10.18 -29.29 55.78
N GLU A 197 9.86 -28.06 56.21
CA GLU A 197 10.81 -27.16 56.88
C GLU A 197 11.40 -27.78 58.16
N SER A 198 10.55 -28.46 58.95
CA SER A 198 11.01 -29.20 60.13
C SER A 198 11.97 -30.35 59.77
N LYS A 199 11.68 -31.10 58.70
CA LYS A 199 12.57 -32.17 58.22
C LYS A 199 13.89 -31.64 57.66
N VAL A 200 13.86 -30.52 56.95
CA VAL A 200 15.07 -29.85 56.45
C VAL A 200 15.95 -29.42 57.63
N SER A 201 15.36 -28.78 58.64
CA SER A 201 16.09 -28.38 59.86
C SER A 201 16.72 -29.58 60.60
N GLN A 202 16.02 -30.72 60.66
CA GLN A 202 16.57 -31.95 61.25
C GLN A 202 17.70 -32.55 60.41
N LEU A 203 17.61 -32.47 59.09
CA LEU A 203 18.66 -32.95 58.19
C LEU A 203 19.90 -32.04 58.23
N GLU A 204 19.72 -30.73 58.32
CA GLU A 204 20.81 -29.76 58.52
C GLU A 204 21.53 -29.99 59.86
N GLY A 205 20.79 -30.24 60.95
CA GLY A 205 21.38 -30.62 62.24
C GLY A 205 22.11 -31.97 62.21
N ARG A 206 21.68 -32.90 61.36
CA ARG A 206 22.30 -34.22 61.19
C ARG A 206 23.51 -34.20 60.25
N ALA A 207 23.53 -33.30 59.27
CA ALA A 207 24.68 -33.05 58.41
C ALA A 207 25.84 -32.40 59.18
N VAL A 208 25.54 -31.51 60.13
CA VAL A 208 26.56 -30.88 61.00
C VAL A 208 27.18 -31.86 62.01
N THR A 209 26.50 -32.97 62.33
CA THR A 209 27.04 -34.01 63.22
C THR A 209 27.79 -35.14 62.50
N THR A 210 27.91 -35.07 61.17
CA THR A 210 28.63 -36.07 60.35
C THR A 210 29.97 -35.56 59.79
N GLU A 211 30.60 -34.59 60.46
CA GLU A 211 32.04 -34.36 60.32
C GLU A 211 32.83 -35.29 61.25
N GLY A 212 33.21 -36.47 60.74
CA GLY A 212 34.16 -37.35 61.43
C GLY A 212 33.91 -38.84 61.20
N GLY A 213 34.11 -39.33 59.97
CA GLY A 213 34.02 -40.76 59.72
C GLY A 213 34.24 -41.14 58.27
N SER A 214 35.39 -41.77 58.00
CA SER A 214 35.89 -42.21 56.70
C SER A 214 34.88 -43.04 55.89
N ILE A 215 34.85 -42.68 54.61
CA ILE A 215 34.22 -43.28 53.42
C ILE A 215 34.02 -44.80 53.52
N GLY A 216 32.77 -45.22 53.67
CA GLY A 216 32.29 -46.53 53.25
C GLY A 216 31.05 -46.32 52.39
N GLU A 217 31.07 -46.83 51.16
CA GLU A 217 29.89 -46.86 50.28
C GLU A 217 28.69 -47.50 50.98
N PRO A 218 27.50 -46.88 50.87
CA PRO A 218 26.25 -47.61 50.80
C PRO A 218 25.63 -47.41 49.41
N ILE A 219 25.45 -48.53 48.73
CA ILE A 219 24.70 -48.70 47.49
C ILE A 219 23.31 -48.06 47.63
N ALA A 220 23.06 -46.98 46.88
CA ALA A 220 21.73 -46.40 46.74
C ALA A 220 20.94 -47.14 45.64
N PRO A 221 19.64 -47.41 45.84
CA PRO A 221 18.80 -48.00 44.80
C PRO A 221 18.66 -47.01 43.64
N ALA A 222 18.76 -47.50 42.41
CA ALA A 222 18.58 -46.74 41.20
C ALA A 222 17.14 -46.18 41.11
N ALA A 223 16.90 -45.04 41.74
CA ALA A 223 15.68 -44.26 41.60
C ALA A 223 15.81 -43.37 40.36
N ASP A 224 15.28 -43.91 39.26
CA ASP A 224 14.76 -43.27 38.05
C ASP A 224 15.21 -41.82 37.72
N VAL A 225 16.51 -41.63 37.53
CA VAL A 225 17.08 -40.40 36.94
C VAL A 225 16.60 -40.21 35.48
N GLY A 226 16.09 -41.28 34.86
CA GLY A 226 15.50 -41.28 33.52
C GLY A 226 14.21 -40.46 33.44
N SER A 227 13.29 -40.63 34.40
CA SER A 227 12.02 -39.89 34.41
C SER A 227 12.23 -38.38 34.50
N TYR A 228 13.14 -37.92 35.35
CA TYR A 228 13.45 -36.48 35.47
C TYR A 228 14.07 -35.92 34.19
N ARG A 229 14.88 -36.70 33.49
CA ARG A 229 15.47 -36.28 32.20
C ARG A 229 14.41 -36.18 31.11
N ASP A 230 13.45 -37.11 31.09
CA ASP A 230 12.33 -37.10 30.16
C ASP A 230 11.35 -35.95 30.47
N ASP A 231 11.09 -35.67 31.74
CA ASP A 231 10.25 -34.55 32.17
C ASP A 231 10.91 -33.20 31.85
N LEU A 232 12.23 -33.06 32.03
CA LEU A 232 13.00 -31.89 31.56
C LEU A 232 12.94 -31.75 30.03
N GLY A 233 13.04 -32.86 29.29
CA GLY A 233 12.91 -32.87 27.84
C GLY A 233 11.51 -32.53 27.33
N ARG A 234 10.46 -32.84 28.11
CA ARG A 234 9.07 -32.43 27.83
C ARG A 234 8.85 -30.97 28.15
N LEU A 235 9.40 -30.50 29.28
CA LEU A 235 9.32 -29.09 29.68
C LEU A 235 10.04 -28.19 28.67
N SER A 236 11.24 -28.57 28.20
CA SER A 236 11.97 -27.83 27.17
C SER A 236 11.16 -27.70 25.88
N ARG A 237 10.54 -28.79 25.42
CA ARG A 237 9.68 -28.77 24.22
C ARG A 237 8.42 -27.94 24.40
N ALA A 238 7.82 -27.95 25.59
CA ALA A 238 6.68 -27.11 25.90
C ALA A 238 7.07 -25.62 25.88
N LEU A 239 8.25 -25.30 26.40
CA LEU A 239 8.79 -23.95 26.42
C LEU A 239 9.09 -23.43 25.01
N ASP A 240 9.68 -24.25 24.15
CA ASP A 240 9.89 -23.92 22.72
C ASP A 240 8.57 -23.66 21.99
N LEU A 241 7.54 -24.47 22.27
CA LEU A 241 6.22 -24.32 21.65
C LEU A 241 5.51 -23.03 22.10
N ILE A 242 5.67 -22.67 23.38
CA ILE A 242 5.15 -21.42 23.94
C ILE A 242 5.89 -20.23 23.32
N SER A 243 7.22 -20.28 23.22
CA SER A 243 8.01 -19.24 22.58
C SER A 243 7.62 -19.04 21.12
N GLN A 244 7.43 -20.12 20.34
CA GLN A 244 6.93 -20.00 18.96
C GLN A 244 5.54 -19.36 18.87
N ARG A 245 4.62 -19.72 19.77
CA ARG A 245 3.28 -19.11 19.81
C ARG A 245 3.35 -17.63 20.15
N LEU A 246 4.22 -17.24 21.08
CA LEU A 246 4.46 -15.85 21.45
C LEU A 246 5.00 -15.04 20.26
N THR A 247 6.01 -15.56 19.55
CA THR A 247 6.54 -14.91 18.34
C THR A 247 5.47 -14.79 17.24
N ASN A 248 4.59 -15.78 17.10
CA ASN A 248 3.53 -15.74 16.11
C ASN A 248 2.43 -14.72 16.47
N LEU A 249 2.10 -14.60 17.76
CA LEU A 249 1.20 -13.56 18.27
C LEU A 249 1.82 -12.17 18.14
N GLU A 250 3.11 -12.00 18.44
CA GLU A 250 3.84 -10.74 18.23
C GLU A 250 3.83 -10.32 16.76
N ASN A 251 3.97 -11.26 15.82
CA ASN A 251 3.89 -10.97 14.40
C ASN A 251 2.47 -10.61 13.93
N GLN A 252 1.42 -11.10 14.60
CA GLN A 252 0.03 -10.72 14.33
C GLN A 252 -0.34 -9.36 14.96
N LEU A 253 0.29 -9.01 16.09
CA LEU A 253 0.10 -7.74 16.77
C LEU A 253 0.98 -6.61 16.25
N LYS A 254 1.98 -6.89 15.38
CA LYS A 254 2.67 -5.82 14.66
C LYS A 254 1.63 -5.05 13.85
N PRO A 255 1.38 -3.77 14.16
CA PRO A 255 0.43 -2.98 13.43
C PRO A 255 0.90 -2.93 11.97
N LYS A 256 0.06 -3.40 11.06
CA LYS A 256 0.26 -3.19 9.64
C LYS A 256 0.40 -1.67 9.46
N PRO A 257 1.52 -1.14 8.97
CA PRO A 257 1.62 0.29 8.76
C PRO A 257 0.45 0.70 7.86
N PRO A 258 -0.25 1.81 8.17
CA PRO A 258 -1.29 2.31 7.29
C PRO A 258 -0.67 2.45 5.91
N VAL A 259 -1.34 1.90 4.89
CA VAL A 259 -1.05 2.26 3.51
C VAL A 259 -1.45 3.72 3.40
N ILE A 260 -0.47 4.61 3.55
CA ILE A 260 -0.60 6.01 3.18
C ILE A 260 -0.46 6.03 1.67
N GLU A 261 -1.58 5.88 0.95
CA GLU A 261 -1.68 6.42 -0.40
C GLU A 261 -1.58 7.94 -0.27
N GLY A 262 -0.44 8.50 -0.66
CA GLY A 262 -0.22 9.94 -0.72
C GLY A 262 0.89 10.43 0.18
N SER A 263 2.14 10.32 -0.28
CA SER A 263 3.23 11.26 0.04
C SER A 263 4.52 10.84 -0.68
N GLU A 264 4.49 10.88 -2.02
CA GLU A 264 5.70 11.23 -2.77
C GLU A 264 5.76 12.75 -2.90
N ASP A 265 5.93 13.42 -1.77
CA ASP A 265 6.41 14.79 -1.72
C ASP A 265 7.22 14.94 -0.43
N GLN A 266 8.44 15.44 -0.57
CA GLN A 266 9.46 15.66 0.47
C GLN A 266 10.35 14.47 0.83
N LYS A 267 11.37 14.24 0.00
CA LYS A 267 12.74 13.98 0.46
C LYS A 267 13.71 14.29 -0.68
N HIS A 268 14.30 15.48 -0.63
CA HIS A 268 15.76 15.66 -0.67
C HIS A 268 16.09 17.14 -0.47
N LEU A 269 16.09 17.54 0.80
CA LEU A 269 16.87 18.69 1.23
C LEU A 269 17.50 18.37 2.59
N THR A 270 18.48 17.47 2.60
CA THR A 270 19.59 17.46 3.57
C THR A 270 20.56 16.34 3.18
N GLU A 271 21.66 16.71 2.51
CA GLU A 271 23.03 16.38 2.94
C GLU A 271 24.03 17.04 1.98
N MET A 272 24.94 17.81 2.59
CA MET A 272 26.06 18.61 2.05
C MET A 272 25.77 20.00 1.49
#